data_AF-A0A8R2H5L7-F1
#
_entry.id   AF-A0A8R2H5L7-F1
#
_cell.length_a   1.000
_cell.length_b   1.000
_cell.length_c   1.000
_cell.angle_alpha   90.00
_cell.angle_beta   90.00
_cell.angle_gamma   90.00
#
_symmetry.space_group_name_H-M   'P 1'
#
loop_
_entity.id
_entity.type
_entity.pdbx_description
1 polymer ?
#
loop_
_entity_poly.entity_id
_entity_poly.type
_entity_poly.pdbx_seq_one_letter_code
_entity_poly.pdbx_strand_id
1 'polypeptide(L)'
;MMLCQLFQIRSPSGYKFLREQNIIPLPCVNTIRKHLLAIKIGCGFDINFFKLFKKKFSVKTEYQKKGILVLDEIFLRSSIAVNSRTLTYSGLEDFSDEVQEDCKKADKADHRLVLMWQSLAENCTQPIAVFTSKGPVKGIDLAKLVIKAIMLLEDAGGQVVGLTSDGASTKRSMWKELGICPSIEGFKNHFENPFDNTRKVFVFADVPHLMKTIRNRLNTNKQLRIHPSKP
;
A
#
# COMPACT_ATOMS: atom_id res chain seq x y z
N MET A 1 22.15 -15.46 -11.78
CA MET A 1 21.59 -14.15 -12.20
C MET A 1 20.80 -13.46 -11.09
N MET A 2 19.76 -14.08 -10.52
CA MET A 2 18.93 -13.47 -9.44
C MET A 2 19.76 -12.95 -8.24
N LEU A 3 20.72 -13.73 -7.75
CA LEU A 3 21.63 -13.30 -6.67
C LEU A 3 22.44 -12.05 -7.03
N CYS A 4 22.88 -11.92 -8.29
CA CYS A 4 23.59 -10.74 -8.77
C CYS A 4 22.68 -9.50 -8.79
N GLN A 5 21.40 -9.67 -9.14
CA GLN A 5 20.41 -8.59 -9.10
C GLN A 5 20.16 -8.14 -7.65
N LEU A 6 19.94 -9.08 -6.73
CA LEU A 6 19.74 -8.78 -5.31
C LEU A 6 20.95 -8.06 -4.72
N PHE A 7 22.16 -8.51 -5.06
CA PHE A 7 23.38 -7.87 -4.59
C PHE A 7 23.53 -6.45 -5.16
N GLN A 8 23.28 -6.25 -6.46
CA GLN A 8 23.28 -4.92 -7.08
C GLN A 8 22.22 -3.98 -6.49
N ILE A 9 21.04 -4.49 -6.10
CA ILE A 9 19.99 -3.69 -5.43
C ILE A 9 20.43 -3.29 -4.03
N ARG A 10 21.04 -4.21 -3.28
CA ARG A 10 21.46 -3.97 -1.89
C ARG A 10 22.71 -3.09 -1.77
N SER A 11 23.69 -3.28 -2.65
CA SER A 11 24.95 -2.52 -2.63
C SER A 11 25.52 -2.35 -4.04
N PRO A 12 25.08 -1.30 -4.78
CA PRO A 12 25.62 -0.98 -6.10
C PRO A 12 27.13 -0.70 -6.09
N SER A 13 27.62 -0.01 -5.04
CA SER A 13 29.04 0.31 -4.89
C SER A 13 29.89 -0.92 -4.61
N GLY A 14 29.45 -1.79 -3.71
CA GLY A 14 30.12 -3.07 -3.42
C GLY A 14 30.12 -4.00 -4.63
N TYR A 15 29.00 -4.08 -5.34
CA TYR A 15 28.92 -4.85 -6.59
C TYR A 15 29.92 -4.33 -7.63
N LYS A 16 29.97 -3.01 -7.81
CA LYS A 16 30.89 -2.36 -8.75
C LYS A 16 32.35 -2.61 -8.35
N PHE A 17 32.69 -2.43 -7.07
CA PHE A 17 34.04 -2.67 -6.55
C PHE A 17 34.52 -4.11 -6.79
N LEU A 18 33.74 -5.12 -6.38
CA LEU A 18 34.11 -6.53 -6.55
C LEU A 18 34.27 -6.92 -8.01
N ARG A 19 33.47 -6.31 -8.90
CA ARG A 19 33.58 -6.50 -10.34
C ARG A 19 34.83 -5.84 -10.91
N GLU A 20 35.13 -4.60 -10.52
CA GLU A 20 36.28 -3.83 -11.03
C GLU A 20 37.62 -4.40 -10.56
N GLN A 21 37.66 -4.93 -9.33
CA GLN A 21 38.83 -5.60 -8.78
C GLN A 21 38.96 -7.07 -9.23
N ASN A 22 38.06 -7.55 -10.11
CA ASN A 22 38.01 -8.93 -10.60
C ASN A 22 38.02 -10.00 -9.49
N ILE A 23 37.48 -9.68 -8.31
CA ILE A 23 37.44 -10.61 -7.18
C ILE A 23 36.42 -11.73 -7.43
N ILE A 24 35.28 -11.39 -8.04
CA ILE A 24 34.20 -12.33 -8.37
C ILE A 24 33.76 -12.09 -9.83
N PRO A 25 33.52 -13.15 -10.63
CA PRO A 25 32.99 -13.01 -11.98
C PRO A 25 31.52 -12.53 -11.94
N LEU A 26 31.35 -11.20 -12.00
CA LEU A 26 30.05 -10.53 -11.93
C LEU A 26 29.63 -9.99 -13.31
N PRO A 27 28.36 -10.19 -13.75
CA PRO A 27 27.87 -9.61 -14.99
C PRO A 27 27.95 -8.07 -14.98
N CYS A 28 27.93 -7.45 -16.15
CA CYS A 28 27.88 -5.99 -16.20
C CYS A 28 26.53 -5.47 -15.68
N VAL A 29 26.53 -4.27 -15.10
CA VAL A 29 25.33 -3.62 -14.55
C VAL A 29 24.24 -3.47 -15.62
N ASN A 30 24.62 -3.28 -16.88
CA ASN A 30 23.68 -3.19 -18.00
C ASN A 30 22.93 -4.51 -18.23
N THR A 31 23.59 -5.66 -18.09
CA THR A 31 22.94 -6.97 -18.16
C THR A 31 21.93 -7.12 -17.03
N ILE A 32 22.29 -6.74 -15.80
CA ILE A 32 21.36 -6.74 -14.66
C ILE A 32 20.14 -5.86 -14.94
N ARG A 33 20.35 -4.62 -15.41
CA ARG A 33 19.26 -3.70 -15.75
C ARG A 33 18.36 -4.27 -16.84
N LYS A 34 18.91 -4.88 -17.89
CA LYS A 34 18.12 -5.54 -18.95
C LYS A 34 17.18 -6.60 -18.39
N HIS A 35 17.64 -7.40 -17.43
CA HIS A 35 16.78 -8.40 -16.78
C HIS A 35 15.73 -7.76 -15.88
N LEU A 36 16.05 -6.70 -15.13
CA LEU A 36 15.06 -5.98 -14.32
C LEU A 36 13.98 -5.32 -15.19
N LEU A 37 14.36 -4.80 -16.35
CA LEU A 37 13.44 -4.20 -17.33
C LEU A 37 12.48 -5.21 -17.98
N ALA A 38 12.73 -6.52 -17.86
CA ALA A 38 11.79 -7.54 -18.32
C ALA A 38 10.54 -7.62 -17.43
N ILE A 39 10.62 -7.12 -16.20
CA ILE A 39 9.50 -7.08 -15.25
C ILE A 39 8.70 -5.81 -15.55
N LYS A 40 7.47 -5.98 -16.02
CA LYS A 40 6.53 -4.87 -16.18
C LYS A 40 6.01 -4.48 -14.79
N ILE A 41 6.27 -3.25 -14.38
CA ILE A 41 5.78 -2.67 -13.13
C ILE A 41 5.02 -1.40 -13.50
N GLY A 42 3.78 -1.31 -13.06
CA GLY A 42 2.90 -0.15 -13.27
C GLY A 42 2.16 0.22 -11.99
N CYS A 43 1.37 1.28 -12.05
CA CYS A 43 0.31 1.51 -11.07
C CYS A 43 -0.79 0.45 -11.24
N GLY A 44 -1.63 0.31 -10.22
CA GLY A 44 -2.72 -0.66 -10.20
C GLY A 44 -2.40 -1.98 -9.50
N PHE A 45 -3.31 -2.93 -9.72
CA PHE A 45 -3.21 -4.30 -9.23
C PHE A 45 -2.49 -5.18 -10.26
N ASP A 46 -1.33 -5.73 -9.91
CA ASP A 46 -0.60 -6.64 -10.81
C ASP A 46 -1.17 -8.07 -10.76
N ILE A 47 -1.84 -8.48 -11.84
CA ILE A 47 -2.42 -9.81 -12.00
C ILE A 47 -1.34 -10.91 -11.87
N ASN A 48 -0.12 -10.69 -12.35
CA ASN A 48 0.95 -11.69 -12.26
C ASN A 48 1.42 -11.85 -10.82
N PHE A 49 1.45 -10.77 -10.05
CA PHE A 49 1.68 -10.82 -8.61
C PHE A 49 0.63 -11.69 -7.91
N PHE A 50 -0.67 -11.47 -8.15
CA PHE A 50 -1.71 -12.28 -7.51
C PHE A 50 -1.65 -13.77 -7.90
N LYS A 51 -1.27 -14.10 -9.14
CA LYS A 51 -1.02 -15.50 -9.55
C LYS A 51 0.13 -16.14 -8.75
N LEU A 52 1.23 -15.41 -8.57
CA LEU A 52 2.37 -15.88 -7.77
C LEU A 52 2.01 -15.97 -6.29
N PHE A 53 1.24 -15.00 -5.79
CA PHE A 53 0.74 -14.96 -4.43
C PHE A 53 -0.13 -16.20 -4.13
N LYS A 54 -1.06 -16.54 -5.04
CA LYS A 54 -1.90 -17.74 -4.96
C LYS A 54 -1.08 -19.03 -4.87
N LYS A 55 -0.04 -19.15 -5.69
CA LYS A 55 0.88 -20.30 -5.64
C LYS A 55 1.66 -20.37 -4.33
N LYS A 56 2.05 -19.23 -3.75
CA LYS A 56 2.75 -19.19 -2.45
C LYS A 56 1.81 -19.56 -1.30
N PHE A 57 0.55 -19.14 -1.37
CA PHE A 57 -0.43 -19.34 -0.31
C PHE A 57 -1.12 -20.71 -0.37
N SER A 58 -1.05 -21.44 -1.50
CA SER A 58 -1.60 -22.80 -1.60
C SER A 58 -0.94 -23.80 -0.64
N VAL A 59 0.32 -23.58 -0.28
CA VAL A 59 1.09 -24.46 0.63
C VAL A 59 0.93 -24.05 2.10
N LYS A 60 0.34 -22.88 2.37
CA LYS A 60 0.23 -22.31 3.72
C LYS A 60 -0.96 -22.88 4.50
N THR A 61 -0.82 -22.93 5.82
CA THR A 61 -1.91 -23.26 6.73
C THR A 61 -2.93 -22.13 6.82
N GLU A 62 -4.14 -22.40 7.30
CA GLU A 62 -5.18 -21.36 7.45
C GLU A 62 -4.75 -20.20 8.34
N TYR A 63 -4.02 -20.46 9.41
CA TYR A 63 -3.48 -19.40 10.28
C TYR A 63 -2.46 -18.52 9.55
N GLN A 64 -1.60 -19.13 8.72
CA GLN A 64 -0.59 -18.41 7.93
C GLN A 64 -1.19 -17.57 6.79
N LYS A 65 -2.41 -17.90 6.38
CA LYS A 65 -3.15 -17.15 5.36
C LYS A 65 -3.74 -15.85 5.90
N LYS A 66 -3.87 -15.69 7.23
CA LYS A 66 -4.44 -14.50 7.86
C LYS A 66 -3.48 -13.31 7.83
N GLY A 67 -4.02 -12.15 7.50
CA GLY A 67 -3.25 -10.91 7.45
C GLY A 67 -4.11 -9.66 7.52
N ILE A 68 -3.44 -8.53 7.62
CA ILE A 68 -4.01 -7.19 7.68
C ILE A 68 -3.63 -6.44 6.42
N LEU A 69 -4.58 -5.68 5.88
CA LEU A 69 -4.35 -4.72 4.82
C LEU A 69 -3.94 -3.38 5.45
N VAL A 70 -2.78 -2.86 5.05
CA VAL A 70 -2.26 -1.57 5.50
C VAL A 70 -2.25 -0.62 4.32
N LEU A 71 -2.74 0.60 4.53
CA LEU A 71 -2.69 1.66 3.52
C LEU A 71 -2.06 2.93 4.07
N ASP A 72 -1.25 3.57 3.24
CA ASP A 72 -0.71 4.90 3.53
C ASP A 72 -0.46 5.68 2.24
N GLU A 73 -0.41 7.01 2.37
CA GLU A 73 -0.12 7.94 1.28
C GLU A 73 1.25 8.58 1.47
N ILE A 74 2.04 8.59 0.41
CA ILE A 74 3.38 9.16 0.39
C ILE A 74 3.38 10.40 -0.52
N PHE A 75 3.95 11.50 -0.03
CA PHE A 75 4.16 12.69 -0.84
C PHE A 75 5.29 12.47 -1.86
N LEU A 76 5.03 12.80 -3.12
CA LEU A 76 5.95 12.69 -4.24
C LEU A 76 6.38 14.08 -4.72
N ARG A 77 7.60 14.16 -5.25
CA ARG A 77 8.01 15.32 -6.03
C ARG A 77 7.38 15.24 -7.42
N SER A 78 6.54 16.21 -7.75
CA SER A 78 5.92 16.29 -9.07
C SER A 78 6.98 16.50 -10.15
N SER A 79 7.04 15.56 -11.10
CA SER A 79 7.93 15.61 -12.25
C SER A 79 7.36 14.71 -13.35
N ILE A 80 7.58 15.08 -14.61
CA ILE A 80 7.17 14.25 -15.75
C ILE A 80 8.44 13.67 -16.35
N ALA A 81 8.45 12.35 -16.53
CA ALA A 81 9.52 11.65 -17.22
C ALA A 81 8.95 10.80 -18.36
N VAL A 82 9.64 10.81 -19.50
CA VAL A 82 9.28 10.00 -20.66
C VAL A 82 10.04 8.68 -20.59
N ASN A 83 9.31 7.57 -20.64
CA ASN A 83 9.91 6.26 -20.87
C ASN A 83 10.07 6.05 -22.38
N SER A 84 11.28 6.26 -22.89
CA SER A 84 11.59 6.15 -24.32
C SER A 84 11.37 4.76 -24.90
N ARG A 85 11.28 3.71 -24.08
CA ARG A 85 11.07 2.34 -24.54
C ARG A 85 9.59 2.02 -24.75
N THR A 86 8.74 2.44 -23.81
CA THR A 86 7.30 2.20 -23.87
C THR A 86 6.56 3.35 -24.55
N LEU A 87 7.26 4.46 -24.81
CA LEU A 87 6.69 5.71 -25.30
C LEU A 87 5.55 6.23 -24.39
N THR A 88 5.68 5.96 -23.09
CA THR A 88 4.70 6.39 -22.09
C THR A 88 5.25 7.52 -21.24
N TYR A 89 4.34 8.37 -20.76
CA TYR A 89 4.64 9.37 -19.75
C TYR A 89 4.50 8.76 -18.36
N SER A 90 5.39 9.15 -17.45
CA SER A 90 5.35 8.82 -16.03
C SER A 90 5.32 10.10 -15.20
N GLY A 91 4.70 10.03 -14.01
CA GLY A 91 4.52 11.18 -13.12
C GLY A 91 3.20 11.94 -13.30
N LEU A 92 2.23 11.31 -13.98
CA LEU A 92 0.84 11.74 -14.04
C LEU A 92 0.00 10.93 -13.03
N GLU A 93 -1.20 11.42 -12.75
CA GLU A 93 -2.24 10.67 -12.05
C GLU A 93 -2.56 9.36 -12.78
N ASP A 94 -2.56 8.25 -12.04
CA ASP A 94 -2.77 6.90 -12.57
C ASP A 94 -3.45 6.03 -11.52
N PHE A 95 -4.77 5.90 -11.69
CA PHE A 95 -5.61 4.95 -10.98
C PHE A 95 -5.84 3.65 -11.77
N SER A 96 -5.18 3.45 -12.90
CA SER A 96 -5.27 2.24 -13.74
C SER A 96 -6.71 1.85 -14.11
N ASP A 97 -7.51 2.86 -14.48
CA ASP A 97 -8.94 2.77 -14.80
C ASP A 97 -9.84 2.23 -13.66
N GLU A 98 -9.34 2.15 -12.42
CA GLU A 98 -10.10 1.70 -11.23
C GLU A 98 -11.09 2.74 -10.71
N VAL A 99 -10.89 4.00 -11.08
CA VAL A 99 -11.73 5.13 -10.70
C VAL A 99 -12.30 5.75 -11.98
N GLN A 100 -13.62 5.97 -12.02
CA GLN A 100 -14.25 6.72 -13.10
C GLN A 100 -13.83 8.18 -13.01
N GLU A 101 -13.01 8.62 -13.95
CA GLU A 101 -12.70 10.04 -14.12
C GLU A 101 -13.64 10.67 -15.15
N ASP A 102 -14.43 11.65 -14.69
CA ASP A 102 -15.00 12.68 -15.56
C ASP A 102 -13.84 13.52 -16.11
N CYS A 103 -13.43 13.20 -17.33
CA CYS A 103 -12.31 13.80 -18.07
C CYS A 103 -10.92 13.49 -17.49
N LYS A 104 -10.14 12.64 -18.20
CA LYS A 104 -8.71 12.38 -17.96
C LYS A 104 -7.91 13.69 -18.00
N LYS A 105 -7.82 14.39 -16.86
CA LYS A 105 -6.93 15.54 -16.73
C LYS A 105 -5.52 14.98 -16.58
N ALA A 106 -4.61 15.38 -17.47
CA ALA A 106 -3.20 15.00 -17.42
C ALA A 106 -2.47 15.77 -16.29
N ASP A 107 -2.96 15.59 -15.08
CA ASP A 107 -2.50 16.27 -13.89
C ASP A 107 -1.25 15.59 -13.33
N LYS A 108 -0.30 16.40 -12.87
CA LYS A 108 0.95 15.87 -12.29
C LYS A 108 0.65 15.26 -10.93
N ALA A 109 1.06 14.01 -10.74
CA ALA A 109 0.93 13.35 -9.45
C ALA A 109 1.92 13.94 -8.44
N ASP A 110 1.41 14.19 -7.24
CA ASP A 110 2.17 14.64 -6.06
C ASP A 110 1.94 13.73 -4.85
N HIS A 111 1.04 12.75 -4.95
CA HIS A 111 0.81 11.74 -3.92
C HIS A 111 0.86 10.33 -4.54
N ARG A 112 1.24 9.36 -3.71
CA ARG A 112 1.24 7.93 -4.03
C ARG A 112 0.52 7.16 -2.93
N LEU A 113 -0.57 6.51 -3.27
CA LEU A 113 -1.25 5.58 -2.40
C LEU A 113 -0.59 4.21 -2.54
N VAL A 114 -0.22 3.60 -1.40
CA VAL A 114 0.33 2.24 -1.36
C VAL A 114 -0.57 1.37 -0.51
N LEU A 115 -0.99 0.24 -1.07
CA LEU A 115 -1.67 -0.83 -0.34
C LEU A 115 -0.68 -1.96 -0.11
N MET A 116 -0.57 -2.41 1.13
CA MET A 116 0.34 -3.46 1.54
C MET A 116 -0.38 -4.53 2.34
N TRP A 117 -0.07 -5.79 2.02
CA TRP A 117 -0.47 -6.93 2.80
C TRP A 117 0.58 -7.25 3.87
N GLN A 118 0.15 -7.40 5.12
CA GLN A 118 0.97 -7.85 6.24
C GLN A 118 0.41 -9.16 6.78
N SER A 119 1.22 -10.23 6.75
CA SER A 119 0.84 -11.48 7.43
C SER A 119 0.89 -11.30 8.95
N LEU A 120 -0.07 -11.95 9.65
CA LEU A 120 -0.10 -11.97 11.12
C LEU A 120 0.73 -13.10 11.72
N ALA A 121 0.82 -14.23 11.03
CA ALA A 121 1.55 -15.40 11.52
C ALA A 121 3.05 -15.38 11.17
N GLU A 122 3.41 -14.69 10.09
CA GLU A 122 4.77 -14.61 9.59
C GLU A 122 5.21 -13.16 9.42
N ASN A 123 6.51 -12.92 9.54
CA ASN A 123 7.09 -11.61 9.23
C ASN A 123 7.22 -11.43 7.70
N CYS A 124 6.07 -11.31 7.03
CA CYS A 124 5.96 -11.17 5.60
C CYS A 124 5.07 -9.98 5.24
N THR A 125 5.69 -8.93 4.70
CA THR A 125 5.03 -7.80 4.05
C THR A 125 5.11 -7.92 2.54
N GLN A 126 4.05 -7.55 1.83
CA GLN A 126 4.06 -7.45 0.37
C GLN A 126 3.22 -6.26 -0.09
N PRO A 127 3.77 -5.30 -0.85
CA PRO A 127 2.96 -4.29 -1.53
C PRO A 127 2.10 -4.99 -2.59
N ILE A 128 0.79 -4.70 -2.61
CA ILE A 128 -0.17 -5.38 -3.50
C ILE A 128 -0.62 -4.47 -4.64
N ALA A 129 -0.64 -3.16 -4.39
CA ALA A 129 -1.07 -2.17 -5.35
C ALA A 129 -0.47 -0.81 -5.02
N VAL A 130 -0.29 -0.03 -6.06
CA VAL A 130 0.21 1.33 -6.00
C VAL A 130 -0.65 2.19 -6.91
N PHE A 131 -1.04 3.36 -6.45
CA PHE A 131 -1.73 4.35 -7.26
C PHE A 131 -1.05 5.70 -7.11
N THR A 132 -1.15 6.55 -8.14
CA THR A 132 -0.62 7.92 -8.11
C THR A 132 -1.75 8.91 -8.33
N SER A 133 -1.77 9.97 -7.55
CA SER A 133 -2.87 10.95 -7.56
C SER A 133 -2.36 12.38 -7.42
N LYS A 134 -3.19 13.34 -7.81
CA LYS A 134 -3.00 14.76 -7.50
C LYS A 134 -3.80 15.12 -6.26
N GLY A 135 -3.09 15.20 -5.14
CA GLY A 135 -3.63 15.34 -3.81
C GLY A 135 -4.02 13.99 -3.17
N PRO A 136 -4.51 14.02 -1.92
CA PRO A 136 -5.04 12.85 -1.24
C PRO A 136 -6.20 12.22 -1.99
N VAL A 137 -6.26 10.88 -2.02
CA VAL A 137 -7.32 10.15 -2.71
C VAL A 137 -8.65 10.37 -1.98
N LYS A 138 -9.73 10.59 -2.74
CA LYS A 138 -11.08 10.77 -2.19
C LYS A 138 -11.50 9.54 -1.40
N GLY A 139 -12.19 9.74 -0.28
CA GLY A 139 -12.58 8.65 0.62
C GLY A 139 -13.43 7.56 -0.04
N ILE A 140 -14.34 7.95 -0.95
CA ILE A 140 -15.20 7.01 -1.71
C ILE A 140 -14.35 6.12 -2.64
N ASP A 141 -13.42 6.72 -3.38
CA ASP A 141 -12.56 5.98 -4.30
C ASP A 141 -11.58 5.09 -3.54
N LEU A 142 -11.06 5.57 -2.41
CA LEU A 142 -10.24 4.77 -1.51
C LEU A 142 -10.99 3.56 -0.97
N ALA A 143 -12.28 3.69 -0.61
CA ALA A 143 -13.11 2.58 -0.18
C ALA A 143 -13.30 1.53 -1.29
N LYS A 144 -13.55 1.96 -2.54
CA LYS A 144 -13.63 1.06 -3.71
C LYS A 144 -12.32 0.29 -3.92
N LEU A 145 -11.18 0.98 -3.84
CA LEU A 145 -9.86 0.36 -3.98
C LEU A 145 -9.59 -0.66 -2.87
N VAL A 146 -9.97 -0.35 -1.63
CA VAL A 146 -9.85 -1.29 -0.49
C VAL A 146 -10.73 -2.53 -0.69
N ILE A 147 -11.98 -2.36 -1.10
CA ILE A 147 -12.88 -3.50 -1.37
C ILE A 147 -12.29 -4.39 -2.47
N LYS A 148 -11.83 -3.79 -3.58
CA LYS A 148 -11.19 -4.54 -4.68
C LYS A 148 -9.92 -5.27 -4.23
N ALA A 149 -9.09 -4.61 -3.41
CA ALA A 149 -7.90 -5.21 -2.85
C ALA A 149 -8.21 -6.45 -1.99
N ILE A 150 -9.25 -6.38 -1.15
CA ILE A 150 -9.69 -7.51 -0.32
C ILE A 150 -10.15 -8.67 -1.20
N MET A 151 -10.99 -8.39 -2.21
CA MET A 151 -11.47 -9.44 -3.13
C MET A 151 -10.33 -10.16 -3.85
N LEU A 152 -9.33 -9.42 -4.36
CA LEU A 152 -8.19 -10.00 -5.07
C LEU A 152 -7.26 -10.80 -4.14
N LEU A 153 -7.05 -10.34 -2.91
CA LEU A 153 -6.24 -11.04 -1.92
C LEU A 153 -6.90 -12.35 -1.46
N GLU A 154 -8.20 -12.31 -1.19
CA GLU A 154 -8.97 -13.47 -0.75
C GLU A 154 -9.08 -14.52 -1.87
N ASP A 155 -9.31 -14.12 -3.13
CA ASP A 155 -9.25 -15.06 -4.27
C ASP A 155 -7.86 -15.70 -4.42
N ALA A 156 -6.80 -14.95 -4.09
CA ALA A 156 -5.44 -15.47 -4.05
C ALA A 156 -5.13 -16.29 -2.78
N GLY A 157 -6.09 -16.46 -1.87
CA GLY A 157 -5.98 -17.30 -0.67
C GLY A 157 -5.42 -16.59 0.57
N GLY A 158 -5.27 -15.27 0.54
CA GLY A 158 -4.91 -14.44 1.71
C GLY A 158 -6.16 -13.91 2.42
N GLN A 159 -6.38 -14.32 3.67
CA GLN A 159 -7.57 -13.97 4.44
C GLN A 159 -7.41 -12.63 5.17
N VAL A 160 -8.12 -11.60 4.72
CA VAL A 160 -8.08 -10.25 5.31
C VAL A 160 -8.93 -10.21 6.56
N VAL A 161 -8.28 -10.05 7.72
CA VAL A 161 -8.96 -9.93 9.02
C VAL A 161 -9.06 -8.49 9.50
N GLY A 162 -8.26 -7.58 8.93
CA GLY A 162 -8.31 -6.19 9.32
C GLY A 162 -7.72 -5.24 8.30
N LEU A 163 -7.99 -3.95 8.55
CA LEU A 163 -7.56 -2.80 7.77
C LEU A 163 -6.93 -1.77 8.70
N THR A 164 -5.74 -1.28 8.38
CA THR A 164 -5.08 -0.21 9.14
C THR A 164 -4.75 0.97 8.25
N SER A 165 -5.09 2.19 8.71
CA SER A 165 -4.73 3.44 8.04
C SER A 165 -4.42 4.55 9.04
N ASP A 166 -3.84 5.64 8.53
CA ASP A 166 -3.78 6.91 9.27
C ASP A 166 -5.20 7.45 9.57
N GLY A 167 -5.26 8.45 10.45
CA GLY A 167 -6.50 9.14 10.83
C GLY A 167 -6.76 10.43 10.06
N ALA A 168 -6.20 10.62 8.86
CA ALA A 168 -6.41 11.85 8.10
C ALA A 168 -7.88 11.99 7.64
N SER A 169 -8.28 13.19 7.20
CA SER A 169 -9.68 13.48 6.84
C SER A 169 -10.22 12.55 5.73
N THR A 170 -9.43 12.27 4.70
CA THR A 170 -9.79 11.37 3.60
C THR A 170 -9.97 9.93 4.06
N LYS A 171 -9.07 9.41 4.89
CA LYS A 171 -9.16 8.05 5.45
C LYS A 171 -10.35 7.91 6.41
N ARG A 172 -10.65 8.95 7.20
CA ARG A 172 -11.89 8.98 8.02
C ARG A 172 -13.16 8.99 7.16
N SER A 173 -13.12 9.64 5.98
CA SER A 173 -14.23 9.54 5.02
C SER A 173 -14.36 8.11 4.49
N MET A 174 -13.25 7.45 4.11
CA MET A 174 -13.26 6.03 3.73
C MET A 174 -13.86 5.14 4.82
N TRP A 175 -13.50 5.36 6.09
CA TRP A 175 -14.09 4.60 7.21
C TRP A 175 -15.62 4.75 7.25
N LYS A 176 -16.14 5.97 7.06
CA LYS A 176 -17.58 6.20 7.00
C LYS A 176 -18.25 5.47 5.83
N GLU A 177 -17.63 5.49 4.65
CA GLU A 177 -18.12 4.76 3.46
C GLU A 177 -18.15 3.25 3.69
N LEU A 178 -17.19 2.71 4.44
CA LEU A 178 -17.19 1.30 4.87
C LEU A 178 -18.17 1.00 6.01
N GLY A 179 -18.96 1.99 6.47
CA GLY A 179 -19.94 1.83 7.54
C GLY A 179 -19.33 1.76 8.94
N ILE A 180 -18.12 2.29 9.13
CA ILE A 180 -17.45 2.37 10.42
C ILE A 180 -17.97 3.59 11.19
N CYS A 181 -18.46 3.34 12.40
CA CYS A 181 -18.98 4.36 13.30
C CYS A 181 -18.16 4.40 14.59
N PRO A 182 -17.37 5.46 14.83
CA PRO A 182 -16.58 5.60 16.06
C PRO A 182 -17.37 6.24 17.22
N SER A 183 -18.72 6.17 17.22
CA SER A 183 -19.53 6.79 18.28
C SER A 183 -19.51 5.97 19.57
N ILE A 184 -19.69 6.64 20.71
CA ILE A 184 -19.72 6.01 22.04
C ILE A 184 -20.98 5.13 22.21
N GLU A 185 -22.11 5.59 21.67
CA GLU A 185 -23.42 4.93 21.81
C GLU A 185 -23.66 3.81 20.79
N GLY A 186 -22.83 3.72 19.75
CA GLY A 186 -23.03 2.81 18.63
C GLY A 186 -21.72 2.44 17.94
N PHE A 187 -20.71 2.06 18.74
CA PHE A 187 -19.37 1.73 18.25
C PHE A 187 -19.41 0.53 17.29
N LYS A 188 -19.04 0.78 16.03
CA LYS A 188 -18.89 -0.23 14.99
C LYS A 188 -17.56 -0.04 14.28
N ASN A 189 -16.61 -0.91 14.56
CA ASN A 189 -15.26 -0.90 13.97
C ASN A 189 -15.02 -2.01 12.94
N HIS A 190 -16.07 -2.59 12.39
CA HIS A 190 -15.95 -3.65 11.39
C HIS A 190 -17.01 -3.53 10.31
N PHE A 191 -16.72 -4.12 9.17
CA PHE A 191 -17.64 -4.35 8.06
C PHE A 191 -17.59 -5.82 7.63
N GLU A 192 -18.60 -6.26 6.88
CA GLU A 192 -18.65 -7.62 6.34
C GLU A 192 -17.58 -7.80 5.26
N ASN A 193 -16.89 -8.93 5.26
CA ASN A 193 -15.86 -9.18 4.26
C ASN A 193 -16.53 -9.34 2.88
N PRO A 194 -16.14 -8.54 1.86
CA PRO A 194 -16.80 -8.54 0.55
C PRO A 194 -16.61 -9.84 -0.24
N PHE A 195 -15.67 -10.71 0.16
CA PHE A 195 -15.47 -12.03 -0.44
C PHE A 195 -16.25 -13.13 0.30
N ASP A 196 -16.53 -12.95 1.59
CA ASP A 196 -17.17 -13.93 2.46
C ASP A 196 -17.94 -13.23 3.59
N ASN A 197 -19.25 -13.07 3.42
CA ASN A 197 -20.11 -12.32 4.34
C ASN A 197 -20.19 -12.93 5.75
N THR A 198 -19.72 -14.17 5.96
CA THR A 198 -19.65 -14.78 7.30
C THR A 198 -18.51 -14.21 8.15
N ARG A 199 -17.52 -13.58 7.50
CA ARG A 199 -16.35 -13.00 8.14
C ARG A 199 -16.43 -11.49 8.21
N LYS A 200 -15.70 -10.93 9.18
CA LYS A 200 -15.63 -9.49 9.44
C LYS A 200 -14.22 -8.99 9.19
N VAL A 201 -14.12 -7.77 8.66
CA VAL A 201 -12.86 -7.03 8.54
C VAL A 201 -12.88 -5.91 9.57
N PHE A 202 -11.94 -5.95 10.52
CA PHE A 202 -11.83 -4.95 11.58
C PHE A 202 -10.95 -3.77 11.15
N VAL A 203 -11.40 -2.55 11.38
CA VAL A 203 -10.70 -1.32 11.03
C VAL A 203 -9.96 -0.78 12.26
N PHE A 204 -8.67 -0.53 12.08
CA PHE A 204 -7.77 -0.02 13.10
C PHE A 204 -7.16 1.32 12.65
N ALA A 205 -7.00 2.22 13.61
CA ALA A 205 -6.22 3.43 13.42
C ALA A 205 -4.74 3.15 13.73
N ASP A 206 -3.85 3.86 13.06
CA ASP A 206 -2.42 3.86 13.40
C ASP A 206 -2.20 4.46 14.81
N VAL A 207 -1.84 3.58 15.75
CA VAL A 207 -1.64 3.92 17.17
C VAL A 207 -0.49 4.93 17.36
N PRO A 208 0.72 4.76 16.79
CA PRO A 208 1.75 5.79 16.79
C PRO A 208 1.25 7.18 16.35
N HIS A 209 0.44 7.26 15.29
CA HIS A 209 -0.13 8.52 14.82
C HIS A 209 -1.11 9.14 15.82
N LEU A 210 -1.96 8.33 16.45
CA LEU A 210 -2.84 8.78 17.54
C LEU A 210 -2.03 9.31 18.72
N MET A 211 -0.99 8.60 19.15
CA MET A 211 -0.12 9.01 20.25
C MET A 211 0.60 10.32 19.95
N LYS A 212 1.11 10.50 18.72
CA LYS A 212 1.70 11.78 18.26
C LYS A 212 0.67 12.92 18.33
N THR A 213 -0.57 12.66 17.96
CA THR A 213 -1.65 13.66 17.99
C THR A 213 -1.96 14.09 19.43
N ILE A 214 -2.07 13.13 20.36
CA ILE A 214 -2.26 13.40 21.79
C ILE A 214 -1.09 14.23 22.33
N ARG A 215 0.15 13.81 22.04
CA ARG A 215 1.37 14.54 22.45
C ARG A 215 1.38 15.98 21.92
N ASN A 216 1.07 16.19 20.65
CA ASN A 216 1.03 17.52 20.05
C ASN A 216 -0.02 18.41 20.73
N ARG A 217 -1.21 17.86 20.98
CA ARG A 217 -2.29 18.59 21.68
C ARG A 217 -1.89 18.96 23.11
N LEU A 218 -1.28 18.04 23.85
CA LEU A 218 -0.74 18.29 25.18
C LEU A 218 0.34 19.38 25.15
N ASN A 219 1.23 19.36 24.16
CA ASN A 219 2.28 20.37 24.05
C ASN A 219 1.73 21.77 23.74
N THR A 220 0.77 21.87 22.80
CA THR A 220 0.18 23.16 22.39
C THR A 220 -0.74 23.72 23.47
N ASN A 221 -1.62 22.89 24.04
CA ASN A 221 -2.68 23.36 24.94
C ASN A 221 -2.29 23.25 26.41
N LYS A 222 -1.23 22.50 26.75
CA LYS A 222 -0.75 22.21 28.13
C LYS A 222 -1.80 21.60 29.07
N GLN A 223 -2.96 21.23 28.54
CA GLN A 223 -4.09 20.68 29.26
C GLN A 223 -4.76 19.58 28.43
N LEU A 224 -5.19 18.53 29.10
CA LEU A 224 -6.00 17.45 28.52
C LEU A 224 -7.25 17.33 29.37
N ARG A 225 -8.37 17.84 28.86
CA ARG A 225 -9.67 17.67 29.50
C ARG A 225 -10.15 16.24 29.31
N ILE A 226 -10.17 15.48 30.39
CA ILE A 226 -10.60 14.07 30.40
C ILE A 226 -12.13 13.97 30.54
N HIS A 227 -12.77 14.97 31.15
CA HIS A 227 -14.21 15.01 31.35
C HIS A 227 -14.78 16.32 30.77
N PRO A 228 -15.90 16.29 30.02
CA PRO A 228 -16.51 17.51 29.46
C PRO A 228 -17.00 18.48 30.55
N SER A 229 -17.26 17.99 31.77
CA SER A 229 -17.80 18.77 32.89
C SER A 229 -16.89 18.89 34.12
N LYS A 230 -15.62 18.45 34.06
CA LYS A 230 -14.62 18.78 35.10
C LYS A 230 -13.38 19.39 34.42
N PRO A 231 -12.87 20.51 34.95
CA PRO A 231 -11.76 21.25 34.34
C PRO A 231 -10.52 20.38 34.13
#